data_AF-A0AA35UUJ6-F1
#
_entry.id   AF-A0AA35UUJ6-F1
#
_cell.length_a   1.000
_cell.length_b   1.000
_cell.length_c   1.000
_cell.angle_alpha   90.00
_cell.angle_beta   90.00
_cell.angle_gamma   90.00
#
_symmetry.space_group_name_H-M   'P 1'
#
loop_
_entity.id
_entity.type
_entity.pdbx_description
1 polymer ?
#
loop_
_entity_poly.entity_id
_entity_poly.type
_entity_poly.pdbx_seq_one_letter_code
_entity_poly.pdbx_strand_id
1 'polypeptide(L)'
;METIMEKLQNQLDTMQEALAMVQNTFTCINQTRQNMINETPVEMPYKHVVVTKTFINDLDQDTMFMLDIFQAMQENMASAIEICKKIINNHQVP
;
A
#
# COMPACT_ATOMS: atom_id res chain seq x y z
N MET A 1 -4.49 -5.65 -33.38
CA MET A 1 -5.50 -6.23 -32.47
C MET A 1 -4.74 -6.56 -31.20
N GLU A 2 -5.10 -5.94 -30.08
CA GLU A 2 -4.40 -6.12 -28.82
C GLU A 2 -4.54 -7.58 -28.34
N THR A 3 -3.43 -8.24 -28.03
CA THR A 3 -3.42 -9.63 -27.61
C THR A 3 -3.97 -9.76 -26.19
N ILE A 4 -4.45 -10.96 -25.81
CA ILE A 4 -4.89 -11.23 -24.43
C ILE A 4 -3.79 -10.90 -23.42
N MET A 5 -2.53 -11.11 -23.79
CA MET A 5 -1.38 -10.83 -22.92
C MET A 5 -1.10 -9.34 -22.76
N GLU A 6 -1.27 -8.54 -23.81
CA GLU A 6 -1.18 -7.08 -23.73
C GLU A 6 -2.28 -6.49 -22.84
N LYS A 7 -3.52 -7.02 -22.96
CA LYS A 7 -4.63 -6.64 -22.06
C LYS A 7 -4.35 -6.99 -20.61
N LEU A 8 -3.79 -8.17 -20.35
CA LEU A 8 -3.42 -8.59 -19.00
C LEU A 8 -2.32 -7.69 -18.43
N GLN A 9 -1.29 -7.36 -19.22
CA GLN A 9 -0.24 -6.43 -18.81
C GLN A 9 -0.84 -5.07 -18.44
N ASN A 10 -1.69 -4.50 -19.29
CA ASN A 10 -2.32 -3.20 -19.04
C ASN A 10 -3.20 -3.20 -17.77
N GLN A 11 -3.91 -4.30 -17.51
CA GLN A 11 -4.65 -4.46 -16.26
C GLN A 11 -3.74 -4.52 -15.04
N LEU A 12 -2.63 -5.27 -15.12
CA LEU A 12 -1.66 -5.37 -14.03
C LEU A 12 -0.97 -4.02 -13.77
N ASP A 13 -0.61 -3.28 -14.81
CA ASP A 13 -0.03 -1.93 -14.71
C ASP A 13 -1.02 -0.97 -14.00
N THR A 14 -2.30 -1.00 -14.39
CA THR A 14 -3.37 -0.19 -13.74
C THR A 14 -3.55 -0.58 -12.27
N MET A 15 -3.53 -1.88 -11.95
CA MET A 15 -3.63 -2.35 -10.56
C MET A 15 -2.41 -1.91 -9.74
N GLN A 16 -1.22 -1.92 -10.33
CA GLN A 16 0.01 -1.48 -9.67
C GLN A 16 -0.06 0.01 -9.30
N GLU A 17 -0.52 0.86 -10.21
CA GLU A 17 -0.74 2.29 -9.94
C GLU A 17 -1.78 2.52 -8.84
N ALA A 18 -2.91 1.82 -8.90
CA ALA A 18 -3.96 1.92 -7.88
C ALA A 18 -3.44 1.50 -6.49
N LEU A 19 -2.66 0.43 -6.40
CA LEU A 19 -2.05 -0.04 -5.15
C LEU A 19 -1.01 0.95 -4.61
N ALA A 20 -0.23 1.59 -5.48
CA ALA A 20 0.68 2.67 -5.08
C ALA A 20 -0.06 3.88 -4.52
N MET A 21 -1.19 4.27 -5.12
CA MET A 21 -2.03 5.36 -4.59
C MET A 21 -2.59 5.04 -3.20
N VAL A 22 -3.06 3.81 -2.98
CA VAL A 22 -3.58 3.39 -1.69
C VAL A 22 -2.46 3.38 -0.63
N GLN A 23 -1.29 2.82 -0.95
CA GLN A 23 -0.14 2.83 -0.04
C GLN A 23 0.30 4.25 0.35
N ASN A 24 0.34 5.18 -0.60
CA ASN A 24 0.65 6.58 -0.32
C ASN A 24 -0.40 7.23 0.58
N THR A 25 -1.68 6.92 0.37
CA THR A 25 -2.77 7.42 1.21
C THR A 25 -2.62 6.93 2.65
N PHE A 26 -2.36 5.63 2.84
CA PHE A 26 -2.13 5.05 4.17
C PHE A 26 -0.90 5.66 4.86
N THR A 27 0.19 5.86 4.13
CA THR A 27 1.40 6.52 4.64
C THR A 27 1.09 7.94 5.13
N CYS A 28 0.35 8.73 4.34
CA CYS A 28 -0.04 10.10 4.70
C CYS A 28 -0.94 10.14 5.94
N ILE A 29 -1.93 9.24 6.02
CA ILE A 29 -2.81 9.11 7.19
C ILE A 29 -1.99 8.74 8.44
N ASN A 30 -1.07 7.78 8.33
CA ASN A 30 -0.20 7.38 9.43
C ASN A 30 0.63 8.58 9.94
N GLN A 31 1.24 9.33 9.03
CA GLN A 31 2.07 10.47 9.38
C GLN A 31 1.25 11.60 10.03
N THR A 32 0.06 11.88 9.50
CA THR A 32 -0.88 12.84 10.09
C THR A 32 -1.28 12.43 11.50
N ARG A 33 -1.59 11.14 11.71
CA ARG A 33 -1.91 10.58 13.03
C ARG A 33 -0.75 10.77 14.00
N GLN A 34 0.47 10.41 13.61
CA GLN A 34 1.67 10.56 14.45
C GLN A 34 1.89 12.02 14.87
N ASN A 35 1.65 12.98 13.96
CA ASN A 35 1.72 14.40 14.30
C ASN A 35 0.67 14.81 15.34
N MET A 36 -0.59 14.38 15.18
CA MET A 36 -1.65 14.68 16.15
C MET A 36 -1.34 14.12 17.54
N ILE A 37 -0.72 12.94 17.62
CA ILE A 37 -0.31 12.33 18.89
C ILE A 37 0.77 13.18 19.56
N ASN A 38 1.77 13.61 18.79
CA ASN A 38 2.87 14.44 19.28
C ASN A 38 2.40 15.85 19.71
N GLU A 39 1.37 16.39 19.07
CA GLU A 39 0.78 17.71 19.38
C GLU A 39 -0.26 17.66 20.52
N THR A 40 -0.62 16.47 21.00
CA THR A 40 -1.63 16.32 22.06
C THR A 40 -1.08 16.85 23.40
N PRO A 41 -1.77 17.80 24.07
CA PRO A 41 -1.32 18.37 25.34
C PRO A 41 -1.15 17.30 26.43
N VAL A 42 -0.05 17.40 27.19
CA VAL A 42 0.33 16.45 28.25
C VAL A 42 -0.70 16.40 29.40
N GLU A 43 -1.50 17.46 29.56
CA GLU A 43 -2.54 17.57 30.59
C GLU A 43 -3.90 17.04 30.11
N MET A 44 -3.98 15.74 29.82
CA MET A 44 -5.27 15.03 29.79
C MET A 44 -5.45 14.21 31.07
N PRO A 45 -6.67 14.13 31.63
CA PRO A 45 -6.93 13.32 32.81
C PRO A 45 -6.46 11.87 32.60
N TYR A 46 -5.65 11.35 33.53
CA TYR A 46 -4.87 10.10 33.43
C TYR A 46 -5.59 8.89 32.80
N LYS A 47 -6.90 8.72 33.02
CA LYS A 47 -7.70 7.63 32.44
C LYS A 47 -7.87 7.73 30.92
N HIS A 48 -7.91 8.94 30.36
CA HIS A 48 -7.97 9.14 28.91
C HIS A 48 -6.63 8.81 28.25
N VAL A 49 -5.51 9.18 28.86
CA VAL A 49 -4.17 8.98 28.27
C VAL A 49 -3.84 7.50 28.04
N VAL A 50 -4.21 6.61 28.96
CA VAL A 50 -3.90 5.16 28.83
C VAL A 50 -4.75 4.52 27.72
N VAL A 51 -6.06 4.80 27.67
CA VAL A 51 -6.95 4.26 26.64
C VAL A 51 -6.57 4.80 25.26
N THR A 52 -6.27 6.10 25.16
CA THR A 52 -5.85 6.71 23.89
C THR A 52 -4.52 6.12 23.42
N LYS A 53 -3.53 5.90 24.30
CA LYS A 53 -2.24 5.31 23.94
C LYS A 53 -2.34 3.85 23.47
N THR A 54 -3.15 3.02 24.12
CA THR A 54 -3.35 1.63 23.68
C THR A 54 -4.06 1.58 22.33
N PHE A 55 -5.12 2.37 22.15
CA PHE A 55 -5.85 2.45 20.87
C PHE A 55 -4.98 2.98 19.72
N ILE A 56 -4.10 3.95 19.99
CA ILE A 56 -3.10 4.44 19.04
C ILE A 56 -2.14 3.32 18.64
N ASN A 57 -1.60 2.57 19.60
CA ASN A 57 -0.65 1.50 19.32
C ASN A 57 -1.27 0.38 18.47
N ASP A 58 -2.51 -0.03 18.79
CA ASP A 58 -3.22 -1.06 18.02
C ASP A 58 -3.44 -0.57 16.57
N LEU A 59 -3.84 0.69 16.40
CA LEU A 59 -3.97 1.31 15.08
C LEU A 59 -2.63 1.45 14.34
N ASP A 60 -1.53 1.71 15.04
CA ASP A 60 -0.18 1.75 14.47
C ASP A 60 0.23 0.37 13.94
N GLN A 61 -0.05 -0.70 14.69
CA GLN A 61 0.23 -2.07 14.25
C GLN A 61 -0.59 -2.47 13.03
N ASP A 62 -1.90 -2.19 13.02
CA ASP A 62 -2.77 -2.46 11.87
C ASP A 62 -2.33 -1.68 10.62
N THR A 63 -1.88 -0.43 10.82
CA THR A 63 -1.41 0.42 9.72
C THR A 63 -0.10 -0.12 9.13
N MET A 64 0.85 -0.52 9.98
CA MET A 64 2.11 -1.14 9.53
C MET A 64 1.85 -2.44 8.79
N PHE A 65 0.97 -3.30 9.31
CA PHE A 65 0.59 -4.54 8.66
C PHE A 65 -0.03 -4.32 7.28
N MET A 66 -0.90 -3.31 7.13
CA MET A 66 -1.48 -2.95 5.84
C MET A 66 -0.41 -2.45 4.84
N LEU A 67 0.57 -1.65 5.30
CA LEU A 67 1.68 -1.21 4.47
C LEU A 67 2.54 -2.37 3.97
N ASP A 68 2.82 -3.35 4.84
CA ASP A 68 3.55 -4.57 4.47
C ASP A 68 2.81 -5.39 3.41
N ILE A 69 1.48 -5.53 3.55
CA ILE A 69 0.64 -6.20 2.54
C ILE A 69 0.70 -5.46 1.20
N PHE A 70 0.57 -4.13 1.20
CA PHE A 70 0.65 -3.35 -0.03
C PHE A 70 1.99 -3.53 -0.74
N GLN A 71 3.08 -3.55 0.02
CA GLN A 71 4.41 -3.77 -0.52
C GLN A 71 4.54 -5.17 -1.15
N ALA A 72 4.11 -6.22 -0.46
CA ALA A 72 4.11 -7.58 -1.00
C ALA A 72 3.23 -7.71 -2.27
N MET A 73 2.09 -7.03 -2.32
CA MET A 73 1.23 -6.98 -3.51
C MET A 73 1.93 -6.29 -4.69
N GLN A 74 2.65 -5.19 -4.45
CA GLN A 74 3.41 -4.50 -5.49
C GLN A 74 4.53 -5.37 -6.07
N GLU A 75 5.26 -6.10 -5.24
CA GLU A 75 6.32 -7.02 -5.67
C GLU A 75 5.75 -8.16 -6.55
N ASN A 76 4.61 -8.72 -6.14
CA ASN A 76 3.92 -9.76 -6.90
C ASN A 76 3.43 -9.24 -8.25
N MET A 77 2.87 -8.04 -8.32
CA MET A 77 2.43 -7.43 -9.58
C MET A 77 3.60 -7.09 -10.49
N ALA A 78 4.69 -6.52 -9.95
CA ALA A 78 5.90 -6.25 -10.73
C ALA A 78 6.43 -7.53 -11.39
N SER A 79 6.45 -8.63 -10.64
CA SER A 79 6.82 -9.96 -11.14
C SER A 79 5.88 -10.45 -12.24
N ALA A 80 4.56 -10.31 -12.04
CA ALA A 80 3.54 -10.70 -13.03
C ALA A 80 3.64 -9.89 -14.33
N ILE A 81 3.87 -8.57 -14.23
CA ILE A 81 4.09 -7.68 -15.37
C ILE A 81 5.34 -8.10 -16.13
N GLU A 82 6.43 -8.43 -15.44
CA GLU A 82 7.68 -8.89 -16.07
C GLU A 82 7.47 -10.20 -16.84
N ILE A 83 6.70 -11.14 -16.29
CA ILE A 83 6.33 -12.38 -16.97
C ILE A 83 5.51 -12.08 -18.22
N CYS A 84 4.51 -11.20 -18.13
CA CYS A 84 3.69 -10.80 -19.30
C CYS A 84 4.58 -10.19 -20.39
N LYS A 85 5.49 -9.28 -20.04
CA LYS A 85 6.46 -8.68 -20.97
C LYS A 85 7.34 -9.73 -21.63
N LYS A 86 7.87 -10.69 -20.86
CA LYS A 86 8.67 -11.81 -21.40
C LYS A 86 7.88 -12.65 -22.41
N ILE A 87 6.62 -12.97 -22.10
CA ILE A 87 5.78 -13.78 -22.98
C ILE A 87 5.45 -13.02 -24.28
N ILE A 88 5.10 -11.74 -24.17
CA ILE A 88 4.88 -10.86 -25.33
C ILE A 88 6.13 -10.83 -26.21
N ASN A 89 7.30 -10.52 -25.63
CA ASN A 89 8.55 -10.44 -26.38
C ASN A 89 8.95 -11.78 -27.04
N ASN A 90 8.71 -12.91 -26.37
CA ASN A 90 9.03 -14.23 -26.90
C ASN A 90 8.05 -14.70 -28.01
N HIS A 91 6.82 -14.18 -28.02
CA HIS A 91 5.81 -14.49 -29.05
C HIS A 91 5.69 -13.39 -30.12
N GLN A 92 6.45 -12.30 -30.00
CA GLN A 92 6.76 -11.37 -31.08
C GLN A 92 7.86 -11.96 -31.97
N VAL A 93 7.53 -12.99 -32.76
CA VAL A 93 8.37 -13.48 -33.88
C VAL A 93 7.51 -13.32 -35.15
N PRO A 94 8.10 -12.94 -36.32
CA PRO A 94 7.41 -12.32 -37.47
C PRO A 94 6.18 -13.07 -38.02
#